data_AF-A0A496VN58-F1
#
_entry.id   AF-A0A496VN58-F1
#
_cell.length_a   1.000
_cell.length_b   1.000
_cell.length_c   1.000
_cell.angle_alpha   90.00
_cell.angle_beta   90.00
_cell.angle_gamma   90.00
#
_symmetry.space_group_name_H-M   'P 1'
#
loop_
_entity.id
_entity.type
_entity.pdbx_description
1 polymer ?
#
loop_
_entity_poly.entity_id
_entity_poly.type
_entity_poly.pdbx_seq_one_letter_code
_entity_poly.pdbx_strand_id
1 'polypeptide(L)'
;MENGLKPISEIKVGDKVLSLDERTQITSEEPVMAVIQGEQRYQLIKITLDSGESIEATAEHPFYIKGKGWNPANSLKVGQALQLHNGSTVVIKEIDTSVRLEKVYNLTVANTHNYFVGEDGVLVHNASKGTKGKCFRGGKKKNRDNWYGYNDKDFQNWWHREGKGDFNDGMDIEDAANASGSI
;
A
#
# COMPACT_ATOMS: atom_id res chain seq x y z
N MET A 1 14.69 4.77 -12.75
CA MET A 1 13.36 4.42 -12.19
C MET A 1 12.36 5.28 -12.90
N GLU A 2 11.46 4.65 -13.64
CA GLU A 2 10.52 5.30 -14.54
C GLU A 2 9.31 5.73 -13.70
N ASN A 3 9.27 7.04 -13.38
CA ASN A 3 8.27 7.79 -12.60
C ASN A 3 8.59 7.96 -11.11
N GLY A 4 9.03 9.18 -10.76
CA GLY A 4 9.24 9.64 -9.39
C GLY A 4 7.93 9.89 -8.64
N LEU A 5 7.93 10.85 -7.72
CA LEU A 5 6.76 11.17 -6.88
C LEU A 5 5.52 11.44 -7.73
N LYS A 6 4.46 10.69 -7.43
CA LYS A 6 3.16 10.79 -8.10
C LYS A 6 2.07 11.04 -7.06
N PRO A 7 1.18 12.03 -7.26
CA PRO A 7 0.04 12.22 -6.36
C PRO A 7 -0.81 10.96 -6.28
N ILE A 8 -1.24 10.59 -5.07
CA ILE A 8 -2.06 9.38 -4.86
C ILE A 8 -3.37 9.40 -5.65
N SER A 9 -3.89 10.58 -5.98
CA SER A 9 -5.08 10.77 -6.82
C SER A 9 -4.88 10.38 -8.30
N GLU A 10 -3.63 10.28 -8.75
CA GLU A 10 -3.29 9.92 -10.13
C GLU A 10 -2.83 8.47 -10.27
N ILE A 11 -2.62 7.78 -9.14
CA ILE A 11 -2.24 6.36 -9.11
C ILE A 11 -3.41 5.53 -9.65
N LYS A 12 -3.10 4.56 -10.50
CA LYS A 12 -4.06 3.65 -11.12
C LYS A 12 -3.71 2.20 -10.79
N VAL A 13 -4.69 1.32 -10.97
CA VAL A 13 -4.45 -0.13 -10.91
C VAL A 13 -3.39 -0.51 -11.95
N GLY A 14 -2.40 -1.29 -11.51
CA GLY A 14 -1.23 -1.67 -12.28
C GLY A 14 0.00 -0.78 -12.11
N ASP A 15 -0.17 0.46 -11.60
CA ASP A 15 0.99 1.28 -11.24
C ASP A 15 1.79 0.58 -10.14
N LYS A 16 3.12 0.67 -10.18
CA LYS A 16 4.00 0.11 -9.15
C LYS A 16 4.26 1.14 -8.06
N VAL A 17 4.22 0.70 -6.81
CA VAL A 17 4.59 1.50 -5.63
C VAL A 17 5.63 0.76 -4.81
N LEU A 18 6.53 1.50 -4.17
CA LEU A 18 7.44 0.89 -3.21
C LEU A 18 6.67 0.42 -1.99
N SER A 19 7.01 -0.78 -1.52
CA SER A 19 6.44 -1.41 -0.34
C SER A 19 7.49 -2.23 0.40
N LEU A 20 7.21 -2.60 1.64
CA LEU A 20 8.11 -3.34 2.52
C LEU A 20 7.52 -4.71 2.89
N ASP A 21 8.27 -5.78 2.64
CA ASP A 21 8.02 -7.06 3.31
C ASP A 21 8.51 -6.95 4.76
N GLU A 22 7.59 -6.78 5.71
CA GLU A 22 7.90 -6.64 7.13
C GLU A 22 8.65 -7.85 7.72
N ARG A 23 8.53 -9.04 7.12
CA ARG A 23 9.23 -10.24 7.59
C ARG A 23 10.70 -10.24 7.19
N THR A 24 10.99 -9.86 5.95
CA THR A 24 12.37 -9.87 5.41
C THR A 24 13.07 -8.52 5.51
N GLN A 25 12.31 -7.45 5.80
CA GLN A 25 12.74 -6.05 5.75
C GLN A 25 13.28 -5.64 4.37
N ILE A 26 12.83 -6.31 3.31
CA ILE A 26 13.19 -6.00 1.93
C ILE A 26 12.12 -5.11 1.31
N THR A 27 12.56 -3.98 0.75
CA THR A 27 11.73 -3.08 -0.04
C THR A 27 11.65 -3.57 -1.49
N SER A 28 10.45 -3.69 -2.04
CA SER A 28 10.19 -4.06 -3.44
C SER A 28 9.13 -3.16 -4.06
N GLU A 29 9.16 -3.05 -5.39
CA GLU A 29 8.06 -2.47 -6.16
C GLU A 29 6.93 -3.49 -6.28
N GLU A 30 5.74 -3.11 -5.85
CA GLU A 30 4.55 -3.96 -5.91
C GLU A 30 3.44 -3.25 -6.68
N PRO A 31 2.70 -3.97 -7.53
CA PRO A 31 1.60 -3.39 -8.29
C PRO A 31 0.42 -3.00 -7.38
N VAL A 32 -0.17 -1.85 -7.68
CA VAL A 32 -1.44 -1.40 -7.11
C VAL A 32 -2.56 -2.24 -7.70
N MET A 33 -3.33 -2.84 -6.81
CA MET A 33 -4.41 -3.77 -7.13
C MET A 33 -5.79 -3.12 -7.12
N ALA A 34 -5.95 -2.09 -6.31
CA ALA A 34 -7.17 -1.31 -6.21
C ALA A 34 -6.87 0.08 -5.68
N VAL A 35 -7.60 1.07 -6.18
CA VAL A 35 -7.59 2.44 -5.66
C VAL A 35 -8.91 2.66 -4.95
N ILE A 36 -8.85 2.87 -3.64
CA ILE A 36 -10.01 3.12 -2.79
C ILE A 36 -10.10 4.63 -2.60
N GLN A 37 -11.26 5.21 -2.92
CA GLN A 37 -11.54 6.61 -2.70
C GLN A 37 -12.74 6.77 -1.78
N GLY A 38 -12.72 7.81 -0.95
CA GLY A 38 -13.85 8.19 -0.10
C GLY A 38 -13.92 9.70 0.02
N GLU A 39 -15.12 10.24 0.12
CA GLU A 39 -15.34 11.67 0.31
C GLU A 39 -16.41 11.87 1.36
N GLN A 40 -16.01 12.45 2.49
CA GLN A 40 -16.89 12.79 3.62
C GLN A 40 -16.14 13.72 4.56
N ARG A 41 -16.78 14.05 5.68
CA ARG A 41 -16.12 14.81 6.73
C ARG A 41 -15.18 13.89 7.51
N TYR A 42 -13.87 14.11 7.36
CA TYR A 42 -12.83 13.37 8.04
C TYR A 42 -12.15 14.22 9.12
N GLN A 43 -11.69 13.56 10.18
CA GLN A 43 -10.61 14.11 11.00
C GLN A 43 -9.28 13.81 10.30
N LEU A 44 -8.57 14.88 9.95
CA LEU A 44 -7.30 14.83 9.24
C LEU A 44 -6.18 15.25 10.19
N ILE A 45 -5.09 14.49 10.14
CA ILE A 45 -3.87 14.71 10.90
C ILE A 45 -2.80 15.10 9.89
N LYS A 46 -2.31 16.33 10.00
CA LYS A 46 -1.14 16.80 9.27
C LYS A 46 0.08 16.62 10.15
N ILE A 47 1.07 15.90 9.63
CA ILE A 47 2.30 15.50 10.30
C ILE A 47 3.44 16.22 9.59
N THR A 48 4.07 17.19 10.26
CA THR A 48 5.26 17.86 9.74
C THR A 48 6.50 17.15 10.26
N LEU A 49 7.40 16.81 9.35
CA LEU A 49 8.63 16.09 9.60
C LEU A 49 9.80 17.06 9.84
N ASP A 50 10.89 16.58 10.44
CA ASP A 50 12.10 17.37 10.69
C ASP A 50 12.88 17.72 9.40
N SER A 51 12.66 16.96 8.33
CA SER A 51 13.04 17.30 6.95
C SER A 51 12.36 18.57 6.42
N GLY A 52 11.19 18.92 6.98
CA GLY A 52 10.31 19.99 6.49
C GLY A 52 9.14 19.49 5.63
N GLU A 53 9.11 18.20 5.24
CA GLU A 53 7.97 17.61 4.55
C GLU A 53 6.73 17.57 5.45
N SER A 54 5.54 17.69 4.86
CA SER A 54 4.26 17.49 5.54
C SER A 54 3.43 16.41 4.87
N ILE A 55 2.95 15.45 5.66
CA ILE A 55 2.06 14.39 5.21
C ILE A 55 0.70 14.57 5.89
N GLU A 56 -0.38 14.46 5.14
CA GLU A 56 -1.74 14.50 5.70
C GLU A 56 -2.46 13.17 5.49
N ALA A 57 -3.08 12.67 6.56
CA ALA A 57 -3.82 11.42 6.53
C ALA A 57 -5.05 11.47 7.44
N THR A 58 -6.00 10.55 7.24
CA THR A 58 -7.11 10.38 8.17
C THR A 58 -6.61 9.92 9.55
N ALA A 59 -7.30 10.32 10.62
CA ALA A 59 -6.94 9.98 12.01
C ALA A 59 -6.60 8.51 12.26
N GLU A 60 -7.31 7.59 11.62
CA GLU A 60 -7.13 6.14 11.80
C GLU A 60 -6.05 5.52 10.90
N HIS A 61 -5.40 6.31 10.04
CA HIS A 61 -4.42 5.79 9.08
C HIS A 61 -3.12 5.40 9.79
N PRO A 62 -2.64 4.15 9.70
CA PRO A 62 -1.47 3.71 10.44
C PRO A 62 -0.15 4.13 9.79
N PHE A 63 0.75 4.62 10.64
CA PHE A 63 2.15 4.90 10.34
C PHE A 63 3.06 3.95 11.12
N TYR A 64 4.18 3.55 10.53
CA TYR A 64 5.13 2.66 11.21
C TYR A 64 6.16 3.45 12.01
N ILE A 65 6.16 3.23 13.33
CA ILE A 65 7.17 3.78 14.23
C ILE A 65 8.24 2.72 14.48
N LYS A 66 9.50 3.05 14.21
CA LYS A 66 10.62 2.10 14.37
C LYS A 66 10.70 1.63 15.83
N GLY A 67 10.67 0.31 16.03
CA GLY A 67 10.68 -0.31 17.36
C GLY A 67 9.35 -0.29 18.13
N LYS A 68 8.29 0.32 17.60
CA LYS A 68 6.94 0.30 18.20
C LYS A 68 5.86 -0.28 17.28
N GLY A 69 6.11 -0.37 15.98
CA GLY A 69 5.18 -0.90 15.00
C GLY A 69 4.13 0.12 14.54
N TRP A 70 3.00 -0.40 14.04
CA TRP A 70 1.91 0.38 13.47
C TRP A 70 1.14 1.17 14.53
N ASN A 71 1.01 2.48 14.31
CA ASN A 71 0.26 3.39 15.18
C ASN A 71 -0.65 4.28 14.33
N PRO A 72 -1.93 4.49 14.69
CA PRO A 72 -2.81 5.39 13.94
C PRO A 72 -2.31 6.83 14.03
N ALA A 73 -2.56 7.62 12.97
CA ALA A 73 -2.09 9.00 12.84
C ALA A 73 -2.45 9.88 14.05
N ASN A 74 -3.66 9.73 14.60
CA ASN A 74 -4.12 10.48 15.78
C ASN A 74 -3.43 10.11 17.10
N SER A 75 -2.67 9.02 17.14
CA SER A 75 -1.90 8.58 18.31
C SER A 75 -0.44 8.98 18.26
N LEU A 76 0.02 9.49 17.11
CA LEU A 76 1.38 9.96 16.93
C LEU A 76 1.67 11.17 17.83
N LYS A 77 2.94 11.31 18.20
CA LYS A 77 3.45 12.36 19.07
C LYS A 77 4.72 12.95 18.48
N VAL A 78 4.89 14.25 18.67
CA VAL A 78 6.14 14.96 18.36
C VAL A 78 7.32 14.26 19.03
N GLY A 79 8.43 14.14 18.31
CA GLY A 79 9.63 13.43 18.73
C GLY A 79 9.65 11.93 18.44
N GLN A 80 8.56 11.34 17.94
CA GLN A 80 8.58 9.95 17.48
C GLN A 80 9.23 9.84 16.09
N ALA A 81 9.87 8.69 15.85
CA ALA A 81 10.63 8.40 14.64
C ALA A 81 9.87 7.44 13.71
N LEU A 82 9.49 7.92 12.53
CA LEU A 82 8.81 7.14 11.49
C LEU A 82 9.83 6.43 10.61
N GLN A 83 9.52 5.22 10.15
CA GLN A 83 10.41 4.46 9.28
C GLN A 83 10.32 4.93 7.81
N LEU A 84 11.48 5.09 7.17
CA LEU A 84 11.61 5.44 5.76
C LEU A 84 11.89 4.22 4.87
N HIS A 85 11.75 4.40 3.55
CA HIS A 85 11.94 3.37 2.53
C HIS A 85 13.32 2.70 2.51
N ASN A 86 14.36 3.40 2.99
CA ASN A 86 15.73 2.90 3.11
C ASN A 86 16.04 2.31 4.50
N GLY A 87 15.04 2.15 5.37
CA GLY A 87 15.17 1.61 6.73
C GLY A 87 15.70 2.60 7.78
N SER A 88 16.05 3.82 7.37
CA SER A 88 16.35 4.93 8.28
C SER A 88 15.05 5.51 8.88
N THR A 89 15.14 6.63 9.59
CA THR A 89 13.99 7.26 10.24
C THR A 89 13.97 8.76 10.10
N VAL A 90 12.76 9.32 10.09
CA VAL A 90 12.47 10.76 10.13
C VAL A 90 11.71 11.10 11.41
N VAL A 91 11.92 12.28 11.99
CA VAL A 91 11.29 12.65 13.28
C VAL A 91 10.08 13.54 13.05
N ILE A 92 9.01 13.26 13.79
CA ILE A 92 7.82 14.13 13.79
C ILE A 92 8.14 15.42 14.55
N LYS A 93 8.02 16.55 13.88
CA LYS A 93 8.28 17.88 14.42
C LYS A 93 7.01 18.60 14.86
N GLU A 94 5.92 18.42 14.14
CA GLU A 94 4.63 19.08 14.43
C GLU A 94 3.47 18.17 14.03
N ILE A 95 2.35 18.31 14.75
CA ILE A 95 1.11 17.60 14.46
C ILE A 95 -0.04 18.60 14.55
N ASP A 96 -0.75 18.78 13.45
CA ASP A 96 -1.97 19.58 13.38
C ASP A 96 -3.18 18.67 13.13
N THR A 97 -4.32 19.04 13.70
CA THR A 97 -5.58 18.33 13.51
C THR A 97 -6.63 19.27 12.93
N SER A 98 -7.31 18.82 11.88
CA SER A 98 -8.45 19.54 11.30
C SER A 98 -9.61 18.58 11.02
N VAL A 99 -10.82 19.13 10.91
CA VAL A 99 -12.02 18.36 10.55
C VAL A 99 -12.73 19.06 9.39
N ARG A 100 -12.67 18.46 8.19
CA ARG A 100 -13.26 19.04 6.98
C ARG A 100 -13.80 17.98 6.03
N LEU A 101 -14.68 18.40 5.11
CA LEU A 101 -15.04 17.58 3.96
C LEU A 101 -13.80 17.45 3.08
N GLU A 102 -13.37 16.22 2.84
CA GLU A 102 -12.16 15.95 2.06
C GLU A 102 -12.30 14.67 1.26
N LYS A 103 -11.68 14.65 0.08
CA LYS A 103 -11.54 13.44 -0.71
C LYS A 103 -10.23 12.75 -0.37
N VAL A 104 -10.32 11.53 0.14
CA VAL A 104 -9.17 10.73 0.55
C VAL A 104 -8.99 9.52 -0.37
N TYR A 105 -7.75 9.05 -0.46
CA TYR A 105 -7.35 7.92 -1.28
C TYR A 105 -6.59 6.91 -0.42
N ASN A 106 -6.75 5.63 -0.72
CA ASN A 106 -6.00 4.53 -0.15
C ASN A 106 -5.73 3.49 -1.23
N LEU A 107 -4.62 2.78 -1.14
CA LEU A 107 -4.20 1.81 -2.14
C LEU A 107 -4.27 0.40 -1.56
N THR A 108 -4.73 -0.55 -2.37
CA THR A 108 -4.41 -1.95 -2.14
C THR A 108 -3.18 -2.31 -2.94
N VAL A 109 -2.11 -2.68 -2.27
CA VAL A 109 -0.84 -3.09 -2.86
C VAL A 109 -0.73 -4.62 -2.81
N ALA A 110 -0.09 -5.20 -3.82
CA ALA A 110 0.14 -6.64 -3.89
C ALA A 110 1.16 -7.09 -2.85
N ASN A 111 0.98 -8.31 -2.32
CA ASN A 111 1.89 -9.02 -1.41
C ASN A 111 2.14 -8.39 -0.02
N THR A 112 2.29 -7.07 0.04
CA THR A 112 2.57 -6.24 1.21
C THR A 112 1.37 -5.33 1.47
N HIS A 113 0.98 -5.15 2.73
CA HIS A 113 -0.17 -4.33 3.10
C HIS A 113 0.25 -2.89 3.46
N ASN A 114 1.30 -2.40 2.81
CA ASN A 114 1.91 -1.11 3.10
C ASN A 114 2.51 -0.50 1.83
N TYR A 115 2.82 0.78 1.89
CA TYR A 115 3.52 1.51 0.84
C TYR A 115 4.23 2.73 1.43
N PHE A 116 5.11 3.34 0.65
CA PHE A 116 5.82 4.55 1.04
C PHE A 116 5.17 5.79 0.43
N VAL A 117 5.09 6.87 1.20
CA VAL A 117 4.50 8.16 0.79
C VAL A 117 5.46 9.32 1.06
N GLY A 118 5.33 10.36 0.24
CA GLY A 118 6.11 11.58 0.41
C GLY A 118 7.53 11.51 -0.17
N GLU A 119 8.19 12.66 -0.18
CA GLU A 119 9.59 12.86 -0.56
C GLU A 119 10.54 12.03 0.32
N ASP A 120 10.29 11.96 1.62
CA ASP A 120 11.08 11.16 2.56
C ASP A 120 10.81 9.65 2.42
N GLY A 121 9.68 9.26 1.80
CA GLY A 121 9.26 7.88 1.65
C GLY A 121 8.91 7.24 2.99
N VAL A 122 7.92 7.81 3.69
CA VAL A 122 7.41 7.34 4.99
C VAL A 122 6.53 6.10 4.82
N LEU A 123 6.76 5.09 5.66
CA LEU A 123 6.01 3.82 5.63
C LEU A 123 4.60 3.95 6.25
N VAL A 124 3.58 3.70 5.42
CA VAL A 124 2.16 3.73 5.81
C VAL A 124 1.46 2.41 5.47
N HIS A 125 0.39 2.09 6.21
CA HIS A 125 -0.36 0.85 6.00
C HIS A 125 -1.59 1.06 5.13
N ASN A 126 -1.94 0.05 4.34
CA ASN A 126 -3.25 -0.07 3.68
C ASN A 126 -4.33 -0.35 4.74
N ALA A 127 -4.82 0.67 5.43
CA ALA A 127 -5.91 0.53 6.40
C ALA A 127 -7.26 0.42 5.68
N SER A 128 -7.60 -0.78 5.22
CA SER A 128 -8.97 -1.09 4.82
C SER A 128 -9.79 -1.46 6.07
N LYS A 129 -10.88 -0.72 6.34
CA LYS A 129 -11.92 -1.11 7.32
C LYS A 129 -12.78 -2.30 6.82
N GLY A 130 -12.21 -3.18 6.00
CA GLY A 130 -12.87 -4.38 5.50
C GLY A 130 -12.26 -5.62 6.13
N THR A 131 -12.85 -6.11 7.22
CA THR A 131 -12.49 -7.44 7.73
C THR A 131 -13.04 -8.52 6.78
N LYS A 132 -12.14 -9.42 6.35
CA LYS A 132 -12.27 -10.63 5.49
C LYS A 132 -12.06 -10.37 3.98
N GLY A 133 -11.07 -10.93 3.29
CA GLY A 133 -10.01 -11.88 3.66
C GLY A 133 -9.26 -12.35 2.40
N LYS A 134 -7.93 -12.24 2.46
CA LYS A 134 -6.85 -12.59 1.49
C LYS A 134 -6.32 -11.40 0.68
N CYS A 135 -5.03 -11.11 0.89
CA CYS A 135 -4.16 -10.54 -0.14
C CYS A 135 -4.36 -11.31 -1.44
N PHE A 136 -4.50 -10.61 -2.55
CA PHE A 136 -4.42 -11.26 -3.83
C PHE A 136 -2.98 -11.74 -4.01
N ARG A 137 -2.80 -13.05 -4.04
CA ARG A 137 -1.49 -13.72 -4.18
C ARG A 137 -1.40 -14.50 -5.49
N GLY A 138 -2.23 -14.15 -6.47
CA GLY A 138 -2.49 -15.04 -7.60
C GLY A 138 -3.00 -16.42 -7.17
N GLY A 139 -2.88 -17.41 -8.04
CA GLY A 139 -3.25 -18.81 -7.79
C GLY A 139 -4.55 -19.26 -8.47
N LYS A 140 -5.00 -20.49 -8.13
CA LYS A 140 -6.17 -21.15 -8.77
C LYS A 140 -7.36 -20.21 -8.91
N LYS A 141 -8.06 -20.26 -10.05
CA LYS A 141 -9.27 -19.46 -10.37
C LYS A 141 -10.20 -19.25 -9.17
N LYS A 142 -10.51 -20.32 -8.42
CA LYS A 142 -11.38 -20.26 -7.23
C LYS A 142 -10.88 -19.37 -6.08
N ASN A 143 -9.57 -19.16 -5.94
CA ASN A 143 -9.00 -18.29 -4.92
C ASN A 143 -8.97 -16.84 -5.40
N ARG A 144 -8.69 -16.65 -6.70
CA ARG A 144 -8.65 -15.37 -7.39
C ARG A 144 -10.03 -14.71 -7.44
N ASP A 145 -11.04 -15.45 -7.91
CA ASP A 145 -12.40 -14.94 -8.13
C ASP A 145 -13.13 -14.64 -6.80
N ASN A 146 -12.57 -15.09 -5.66
CA ASN A 146 -13.06 -14.79 -4.30
C ASN A 146 -12.41 -13.54 -3.67
N TRP A 147 -11.49 -12.87 -4.37
CA TRP A 147 -10.89 -11.61 -3.90
C TRP A 147 -11.82 -10.43 -4.22
N TYR A 148 -12.01 -9.51 -3.26
CA TYR A 148 -13.03 -8.45 -3.35
C TYR A 148 -12.84 -7.51 -4.55
N GLY A 149 -11.59 -7.24 -4.94
CA GLY A 149 -11.29 -6.41 -6.10
C GLY A 149 -11.35 -7.17 -7.43
N TYR A 150 -11.61 -8.48 -7.45
CA TYR A 150 -11.70 -9.22 -8.72
C TYR A 150 -12.85 -8.73 -9.58
N ASN A 151 -13.93 -8.20 -8.99
CA ASN A 151 -15.05 -7.62 -9.75
C ASN A 151 -14.81 -6.16 -10.17
N ASP A 152 -13.69 -5.56 -9.76
CA ASP A 152 -13.27 -4.26 -10.25
C ASP A 152 -12.83 -4.39 -11.71
N LYS A 153 -13.47 -3.62 -12.60
CA LYS A 153 -13.21 -3.70 -14.05
C LYS A 153 -11.80 -3.26 -14.39
N ASP A 154 -11.25 -2.27 -13.69
CA ASP A 154 -9.90 -1.78 -13.95
C ASP A 154 -8.88 -2.83 -13.53
N PHE A 155 -9.12 -3.50 -12.41
CA PHE A 155 -8.36 -4.68 -12.02
C PHE A 155 -8.46 -5.82 -13.03
N GLN A 156 -9.66 -6.22 -13.47
CA GLN A 156 -9.82 -7.30 -14.46
C GLN A 156 -9.10 -6.97 -15.76
N ASN A 157 -9.28 -5.75 -16.27
CA ASN A 157 -8.65 -5.30 -17.50
C ASN A 157 -7.12 -5.32 -17.38
N TRP A 158 -6.56 -4.78 -16.29
CA TRP A 158 -5.12 -4.85 -16.04
C TRP A 158 -4.63 -6.29 -15.87
N TRP A 159 -5.32 -7.11 -15.07
CA TRP A 159 -4.98 -8.50 -14.82
C TRP A 159 -4.88 -9.33 -16.11
N HIS A 160 -5.85 -9.15 -17.01
CA HIS A 160 -5.88 -9.87 -18.28
C HIS A 160 -4.85 -9.39 -19.30
N ARG A 161 -4.39 -8.14 -19.22
CA ARG A 161 -3.39 -7.58 -20.14
C ARG A 161 -1.95 -7.81 -19.68
N GLU A 162 -1.67 -7.54 -18.41
CA GLU A 162 -0.31 -7.37 -17.88
C GLU A 162 -0.11 -8.11 -16.55
N GLY A 163 -1.09 -8.03 -15.64
CA GLY A 163 -0.94 -8.55 -14.28
C GLY A 163 -0.67 -10.05 -14.18
N LYS A 164 -1.06 -10.87 -15.16
CA LYS A 164 -0.65 -12.28 -15.21
C LYS A 164 0.88 -12.47 -15.28
N GLY A 165 1.57 -11.59 -16.00
CA GLY A 165 3.03 -11.64 -16.15
C GLY A 165 3.77 -11.23 -14.88
N ASP A 166 3.26 -10.20 -14.20
CA ASP A 166 3.86 -9.66 -12.96
C ASP A 166 3.78 -10.62 -11.76
N PHE A 167 2.89 -11.62 -11.80
CA PHE A 167 2.67 -12.58 -10.70
C PHE A 167 3.19 -13.99 -11.02
N ASN A 168 3.93 -14.17 -12.11
CA ASN A 168 4.35 -15.50 -12.57
C ASN A 168 5.71 -15.95 -12.00
N ASP A 169 5.63 -16.49 -10.79
CA ASP A 169 6.40 -17.71 -10.44
C ASP A 169 5.39 -18.78 -9.94
N GLY A 170 4.36 -19.02 -10.76
CA GLY A 170 3.28 -19.92 -10.40
C GLY A 170 2.43 -20.21 -11.61
N MET A 171 2.87 -21.19 -12.39
CA MET A 171 2.12 -21.95 -13.39
C MET A 171 0.62 -21.66 -13.38
N ASP A 172 0.02 -21.41 -14.55
CA ASP A 172 -1.37 -21.80 -14.73
C ASP A 172 -1.48 -23.26 -14.24
N ILE A 173 -2.18 -23.52 -13.13
CA ILE A 173 -2.29 -24.88 -12.55
C ILE A 173 -3.15 -25.79 -13.47
N GLU A 174 -3.50 -25.34 -14.67
CA GLU A 174 -3.96 -26.23 -15.72
C GLU A 174 -2.78 -26.88 -16.49
N ASP A 175 -1.57 -26.30 -16.47
CA ASP A 175 -0.37 -26.84 -17.15
C ASP A 175 0.70 -27.42 -16.20
N ALA A 176 0.64 -27.11 -14.89
CA ALA A 176 1.53 -27.69 -13.88
C ALA A 176 1.37 -29.20 -13.66
N ALA A 177 0.24 -29.77 -14.07
CA ALA A 177 -0.04 -31.19 -13.89
C ALA A 177 0.63 -32.10 -14.95
N ASN A 178 1.29 -31.53 -15.97
CA ASN A 178 1.92 -32.29 -17.05
C ASN A 178 3.42 -32.06 -17.25
N ALA A 179 4.09 -31.24 -16.41
CA ALA A 179 5.53 -31.07 -16.49
C ALA A 179 6.25 -32.01 -15.51
N SER A 180 6.32 -33.30 -15.88
CA SER A 180 7.38 -34.18 -15.42
C SER A 180 8.73 -33.66 -15.94
N GLY A 181 9.60 -33.17 -15.07
CA GLY A 181 10.93 -32.72 -15.47
C GLY A 181 11.82 -32.49 -14.26
N SER A 182 12.83 -33.35 -14.13
CA SER A 182 13.80 -33.39 -13.05
C SER A 182 14.82 -32.23 -13.09
N ILE A 183 15.44 -32.05 -11.91
CA ILE A 183 16.67 -31.31 -11.55
C ILE A 183 16.44 -29.85 -11.13
#